data_AF-A0AAC8WLK8-F1
#
_entry.id   AF-A0AAC8WLK8-F1
#
_cell.length_a   1.000
_cell.length_b   1.000
_cell.length_c   1.000
_cell.angle_alpha   90.00
_cell.angle_beta   90.00
_cell.angle_gamma   90.00
#
_symmetry.space_group_name_H-M   'P 1'
#
loop_
_entity.id
_entity.type
_entity.pdbx_description
1 polymer ?
#
loop_
_entity_poly.entity_id
_entity_poly.type
_entity_poly.pdbx_seq_one_letter_code
_entity_poly.pdbx_strand_id
1 'polypeptide(L)'
;MNKDIFDLVEKVFTFFKVEDYNKLKNILTAIEKDYPNYYKIFENFKEKRIGEKVSDILSDVFDSITLGGTPLALLGKKAEKEEKEKEFISKKSLLKNEISEILKNYSEPSEEKNFLEFLLGKI
;
A
#
# COMPACT_ATOMS: atom_id res chain seq x y z
N MET A 1 -1.72 8.20 15.69
CA MET A 1 -2.37 7.30 14.72
C MET A 1 -2.57 5.96 15.38
N ASN A 2 -3.73 5.33 15.21
CA ASN A 2 -4.00 3.99 15.73
C ASN A 2 -3.02 2.96 15.09
N LYS A 3 -2.64 1.92 15.83
CA LYS A 3 -1.74 0.87 15.34
C LYS A 3 -2.29 0.18 14.07
N ASP A 4 -3.57 -0.17 14.05
CA ASP A 4 -4.17 -0.88 12.90
C ASP A 4 -4.14 -0.01 11.64
N ILE A 5 -4.30 1.30 11.82
CA ILE A 5 -4.24 2.29 10.75
C ILE A 5 -2.81 2.52 10.29
N PHE A 6 -1.86 2.60 11.23
CA PHE A 6 -0.43 2.64 10.91
C PHE A 6 -0.06 1.44 10.04
N ASP A 7 -0.39 0.23 10.49
CA ASP A 7 -0.05 -1.02 9.81
C ASP A 7 -0.70 -1.06 8.41
N LEU A 8 -1.94 -0.58 8.25
CA LEU A 8 -2.60 -0.47 6.94
C LEU A 8 -1.91 0.53 5.99
N VAL A 9 -1.60 1.74 6.48
CA VAL A 9 -0.94 2.77 5.67
C VAL A 9 0.47 2.31 5.26
N GLU A 10 1.16 1.61 6.15
CA GLU A 10 2.45 1.00 5.88
C GLU A 10 2.36 -0.06 4.77
N LYS A 11 1.31 -0.91 4.78
CA LYS A 11 1.02 -1.86 3.68
C LYS A 11 0.77 -1.13 2.35
N VAL A 12 -0.02 -0.06 2.34
CA VAL A 12 -0.31 0.74 1.14
C VAL A 12 0.98 1.34 0.57
N PHE A 13 1.83 1.91 1.42
CA PHE A 13 3.05 2.56 0.97
C PHE A 13 4.07 1.54 0.48
N THR A 14 4.12 0.37 1.13
CA THR A 14 4.93 -0.77 0.72
C THR A 14 4.51 -1.29 -0.66
N PHE A 15 3.19 -1.45 -0.88
CA PHE A 15 2.64 -1.83 -2.19
C PHE A 15 3.09 -0.86 -3.29
N PHE A 16 2.90 0.45 -3.11
CA PHE A 16 3.36 1.41 -4.11
C PHE A 16 4.89 1.48 -4.22
N LYS A 17 5.64 1.23 -3.15
CA LYS A 17 7.10 1.23 -3.21
C LYS A 17 7.64 0.18 -4.18
N VAL A 18 7.00 -0.99 -4.22
CA VAL A 18 7.35 -2.09 -5.13
C VAL A 18 6.76 -1.88 -6.52
N GLU A 19 5.47 -1.57 -6.59
CA GLU A 19 4.72 -1.63 -7.84
C GLU A 19 4.72 -0.30 -8.63
N ASP A 20 4.66 0.84 -7.93
CA ASP A 20 4.60 2.17 -8.56
C ASP A 20 5.21 3.27 -7.66
N TYR A 21 6.54 3.29 -7.63
CA TYR A 21 7.28 4.19 -6.76
C TYR A 21 7.07 5.69 -7.09
N ASN A 22 6.72 6.01 -8.35
CA ASN A 22 6.40 7.38 -8.73
C ASN A 22 5.09 7.81 -8.10
N LYS A 23 4.10 6.92 -8.08
CA LYS A 23 2.84 7.16 -7.36
C LYS A 23 3.06 7.30 -5.86
N LEU A 24 3.90 6.46 -5.24
CA LEU A 24 4.31 6.64 -3.85
C LEU A 24 4.89 8.03 -3.60
N LYS A 25 5.85 8.48 -4.42
CA LYS A 25 6.45 9.82 -4.31
C LYS A 25 5.41 10.94 -4.39
N ASN A 26 4.46 10.83 -5.30
CA ASN A 26 3.39 11.82 -5.44
C ASN A 26 2.48 11.85 -4.19
N ILE A 27 2.19 10.69 -3.61
CA ILE A 27 1.45 10.60 -2.34
C ILE A 27 2.28 11.24 -1.21
N LEU A 28 3.56 10.86 -1.06
CA LEU A 28 4.46 11.40 -0.05
C LEU A 28 4.58 12.94 -0.13
N THR A 29 4.67 13.49 -1.34
CA THR A 29 4.74 14.94 -1.56
C THR A 29 3.45 15.64 -1.13
N ALA A 30 2.29 15.04 -1.42
CA ALA A 30 1.01 15.60 -1.02
C ALA A 30 0.82 15.54 0.51
N ILE A 31 1.20 14.44 1.16
CA ILE A 31 1.10 14.34 2.63
C ILE A 31 2.13 15.22 3.34
N GLU A 32 3.30 15.48 2.77
CA GLU A 32 4.28 16.42 3.35
C GLU A 32 3.68 17.81 3.50
N LYS A 33 2.89 18.23 2.52
CA LYS A 33 2.20 19.52 2.49
C LYS A 33 0.94 19.53 3.38
N ASP A 34 0.06 18.56 3.17
CA ASP A 34 -1.30 18.61 3.72
C ASP A 34 -1.43 17.88 5.08
N TYR A 35 -0.49 16.97 5.39
CA TYR A 35 -0.47 16.14 6.61
C TYR A 35 0.95 15.97 7.20
N PRO A 36 1.66 17.05 7.55
CA PRO A 36 3.09 17.02 7.89
C PRO A 36 3.42 16.12 9.09
N ASN A 37 2.49 15.92 10.02
CA ASN A 37 2.66 15.00 11.14
C ASN A 37 2.71 13.54 10.70
N TYR A 38 1.83 13.14 9.76
CA TYR A 38 1.86 11.79 9.19
C TYR A 38 3.05 11.61 8.24
N TYR A 39 3.44 12.65 7.49
CA TYR A 39 4.65 12.59 6.67
C TYR A 39 5.89 12.21 7.49
N LYS A 40 6.11 12.84 8.66
CA LYS A 40 7.25 12.51 9.54
C LYS A 40 7.29 11.04 9.94
N ILE A 41 6.14 10.38 10.04
CA ILE A 41 6.05 8.95 10.39
C ILE A 41 6.52 8.08 9.21
N PHE A 42 6.21 8.51 7.98
CA PHE A 42 6.41 7.72 6.76
C PHE A 42 7.52 8.23 5.85
N GLU A 43 8.29 9.24 6.24
CA GLU A 43 9.32 9.84 5.38
C GLU A 43 10.35 8.81 4.91
N ASN A 44 10.56 7.75 5.69
CA ASN A 44 11.45 6.62 5.39
C ASN A 44 11.10 5.95 4.04
N PHE A 45 9.84 6.05 3.60
CA PHE A 45 9.37 5.53 2.31
C PHE A 45 9.84 6.36 1.11
N LYS A 46 10.40 7.57 1.32
CA LYS A 46 11.01 8.40 0.27
C LYS A 46 12.28 7.81 -0.32
N GLU A 47 12.86 6.83 0.35
CA GLU A 47 14.03 6.12 -0.14
C GLU A 47 13.58 4.96 -1.03
N LYS A 48 14.20 4.83 -2.21
CA LYS A 48 13.89 3.72 -3.13
C LYS A 48 14.35 2.37 -2.58
N ARG A 49 15.38 2.37 -1.72
CA ARG A 49 15.89 1.14 -1.11
C ARG A 49 14.88 0.62 -0.10
N ILE A 50 14.68 -0.69 -0.11
CA ILE A 50 13.89 -1.41 0.88
C ILE A 50 14.85 -1.67 2.05
N GLY A 51 14.62 -1.01 3.18
CA GLY A 51 15.34 -1.31 4.42
C GLY A 51 14.82 -2.61 5.04
N GLU A 52 15.58 -3.20 5.97
CA GLU A 52 15.26 -4.50 6.60
C GLU A 52 13.82 -4.55 7.13
N LYS A 53 13.37 -3.52 7.85
CA LYS A 53 11.98 -3.46 8.38
C LYS A 53 10.91 -3.52 7.29
N VAL A 54 11.11 -2.87 6.15
CA VAL A 54 10.18 -2.90 5.03
C VAL A 54 10.21 -4.27 4.34
N SER A 55 11.37 -4.94 4.36
CA SER A 55 11.50 -6.31 3.84
C SER A 55 10.65 -7.31 4.62
N ASP A 56 10.57 -7.18 5.94
CA ASP A 56 9.75 -8.06 6.78
C ASP A 56 8.25 -7.88 6.46
N ILE A 57 7.81 -6.62 6.34
CA ILE A 57 6.42 -6.28 5.96
C ILE A 57 6.11 -6.76 4.54
N LEU A 58 7.09 -6.68 3.63
CA LEU A 58 6.94 -7.22 2.28
C LEU A 58 6.73 -8.73 2.32
N SER A 59 7.50 -9.46 3.13
CA SER A 59 7.26 -10.90 3.33
C SER A 59 5.81 -11.12 3.77
N ASP A 60 5.34 -10.45 4.81
CA ASP A 60 3.96 -10.64 5.30
C ASP A 60 2.88 -10.27 4.27
N VAL A 61 3.07 -9.18 3.51
CA VAL A 61 2.13 -8.74 2.45
C VAL A 61 2.11 -9.69 1.26
N PHE A 62 3.27 -10.21 0.85
CA PHE A 62 3.35 -11.17 -0.24
C PHE A 62 2.93 -12.58 0.23
N ASP A 63 3.33 -13.00 1.43
CA ASP A 63 3.05 -14.31 2.02
C ASP A 63 1.55 -14.48 2.30
N SER A 64 0.88 -13.47 2.89
CA SER A 64 -0.57 -13.50 3.15
C SER A 64 -1.44 -13.59 1.89
N ILE A 65 -0.87 -13.30 0.71
CA ILE A 65 -1.57 -13.29 -0.59
C ILE A 65 -1.08 -14.44 -1.50
N THR A 66 -0.04 -15.18 -1.10
CA THR A 66 0.45 -16.39 -1.82
C THR A 66 -0.47 -17.60 -1.61
N LEU A 67 -1.71 -17.52 -2.10
CA LEU A 67 -2.62 -18.65 -2.18
C LEU A 67 -2.32 -19.46 -3.46
N GLY A 68 -1.39 -20.42 -3.33
CA GLY A 68 -1.27 -21.58 -4.22
C GLY A 68 -0.02 -21.62 -5.11
N GLY A 69 0.95 -22.44 -4.74
CA GLY A 69 2.12 -22.74 -5.55
C GLY A 69 1.82 -23.51 -6.85
N THR A 70 2.23 -22.90 -7.98
CA THR A 70 2.81 -23.41 -9.26
C THR A 70 2.13 -24.55 -10.04
N PRO A 71 1.98 -24.43 -11.39
CA PRO A 71 2.99 -24.99 -12.30
C PRO A 71 3.06 -24.37 -13.73
N LEU A 72 3.44 -23.11 -13.92
CA LEU A 72 3.73 -22.58 -15.29
C LEU A 72 5.01 -21.75 -15.35
N ALA A 73 6.11 -22.33 -14.87
CA ALA A 73 7.45 -21.78 -15.04
C ALA A 73 7.96 -21.72 -16.50
N LEU A 74 7.14 -21.97 -17.54
CA LEU A 74 7.65 -22.24 -18.90
C LEU A 74 6.86 -21.68 -20.09
N LEU A 75 5.76 -20.92 -19.94
CA LEU A 75 4.96 -20.47 -21.11
C LEU A 75 4.68 -18.96 -21.14
N GLY A 76 5.71 -18.19 -21.47
CA GLY A 76 5.56 -16.97 -22.25
C GLY A 76 5.51 -15.66 -21.45
N LYS A 77 6.46 -14.76 -21.75
CA LYS A 77 6.54 -13.38 -21.22
C LYS A 77 5.25 -12.55 -21.31
N LYS A 78 4.26 -12.99 -22.10
CA LYS A 78 2.93 -12.37 -22.23
C LYS A 78 1.97 -12.83 -21.14
N ALA A 79 1.97 -14.11 -20.76
CA ALA A 79 1.12 -14.66 -19.70
C ALA A 79 1.57 -14.15 -18.32
N GLU A 80 2.89 -14.11 -18.08
CA GLU A 80 3.46 -13.59 -16.83
C GLU A 80 3.12 -12.10 -16.60
N LYS A 81 3.08 -11.30 -17.68
CA LYS A 81 2.69 -9.89 -17.58
C LYS A 81 1.21 -9.72 -17.25
N GLU A 82 0.35 -10.55 -17.83
CA GLU A 82 -1.11 -10.52 -17.59
C GLU A 82 -1.46 -10.99 -16.17
N GLU A 83 -0.78 -12.02 -15.66
CA GLU A 83 -0.91 -12.46 -14.27
C GLU A 83 -0.48 -11.38 -13.28
N LYS A 84 0.68 -10.75 -13.50
CA LYS A 84 1.17 -9.64 -12.67
C LYS A 84 0.20 -8.45 -12.66
N GLU A 85 -0.41 -8.13 -13.80
CA GLU A 85 -1.39 -7.05 -13.90
C GLU A 85 -2.68 -7.38 -13.13
N LYS A 86 -3.19 -8.62 -13.26
CA LYS A 86 -4.34 -9.08 -12.47
C LYS A 86 -4.05 -9.08 -10.97
N GLU A 87 -2.85 -9.52 -10.58
CA GLU A 87 -2.39 -9.50 -9.20
C GLU A 87 -2.31 -8.07 -8.65
N PHE A 88 -1.72 -7.14 -9.41
CA PHE A 88 -1.67 -5.72 -9.05
C PHE A 88 -3.07 -5.13 -8.82
N ILE A 89 -4.01 -5.38 -9.73
CA ILE A 89 -5.40 -4.90 -9.61
C ILE A 89 -6.08 -5.50 -8.39
N SER A 90 -5.89 -6.80 -8.14
CA SER A 90 -6.47 -7.50 -6.99
C SER A 90 -5.95 -6.95 -5.67
N LYS A 91 -4.63 -6.84 -5.51
CA LYS A 91 -3.98 -6.26 -4.32
C LYS A 91 -4.43 -4.83 -4.07
N LYS A 92 -4.47 -4.02 -5.14
CA LYS A 92 -4.96 -2.65 -5.07
C LYS A 92 -6.41 -2.58 -4.58
N SER A 93 -7.28 -3.45 -5.08
CA SER A 93 -8.69 -3.52 -4.65
C SER A 93 -8.82 -3.94 -3.19
N LEU A 94 -7.99 -4.90 -2.74
CA LEU A 94 -7.97 -5.34 -1.34
C LEU A 94 -7.64 -4.18 -0.40
N LEU A 95 -6.56 -3.43 -0.68
CA LEU A 95 -6.16 -2.28 0.12
C LEU A 95 -7.25 -1.18 0.17
N LYS A 96 -7.95 -0.93 -0.94
CA LYS A 96 -9.09 0.00 -0.95
C LYS A 96 -10.21 -0.46 -0.04
N ASN A 97 -10.54 -1.75 -0.08
CA ASN A 97 -11.60 -2.32 0.74
C ASN A 97 -11.23 -2.23 2.23
N GLU A 98 -9.99 -2.57 2.60
CA GLU A 98 -9.51 -2.44 3.99
C GLU A 98 -9.64 -1.01 4.52
N ILE A 99 -9.21 0.00 3.73
CA ILE A 99 -9.38 1.42 4.12
C ILE A 99 -10.88 1.76 4.24
N SER A 100 -11.69 1.31 3.29
CA SER A 100 -13.13 1.60 3.29
C SER A 100 -13.85 1.00 4.50
N GLU A 101 -13.49 -0.23 4.91
CA GLU A 101 -14.03 -0.86 6.11
C GLU A 101 -13.65 -0.09 7.38
N ILE A 102 -12.39 0.35 7.50
CA ILE A 102 -11.97 1.18 8.64
C ILE A 102 -12.73 2.51 8.66
N LEU A 103 -12.91 3.15 7.51
CA LEU A 103 -13.64 4.43 7.41
C LEU A 103 -15.10 4.33 7.87
N LYS A 104 -15.76 3.18 7.72
CA LYS A 104 -17.12 2.96 8.24
C LYS A 104 -17.22 3.10 9.76
N ASN A 105 -16.12 2.88 10.48
CA ASN A 105 -16.08 2.98 11.93
C ASN A 105 -15.91 4.43 12.44
N TYR A 106 -15.69 5.40 11.55
CA TYR A 106 -15.61 6.81 11.91
C TYR A 106 -16.96 7.51 11.81
N SER A 107 -17.60 7.73 12.96
CA SER A 107 -18.82 8.53 13.07
C SER A 107 -18.58 10.04 12.92
N GLU A 108 -17.44 10.53 13.41
CA GLU A 108 -17.09 11.96 13.44
C GLU A 108 -15.92 12.27 12.48
N PRO A 109 -15.83 13.48 11.93
CA PRO A 109 -14.66 13.92 11.19
C PRO A 109 -13.43 13.98 12.12
N SER A 110 -12.30 13.47 11.64
CA SER A 110 -11.02 13.54 12.34
C SER A 110 -9.88 13.69 11.34
N GLU A 111 -8.72 14.16 11.78
CA GLU A 111 -7.54 14.26 10.93
C GLU A 111 -7.16 12.89 10.33
N GLU A 112 -7.30 11.83 11.13
CA GLU A 112 -7.02 10.44 10.72
C GLU A 112 -8.03 9.95 9.66
N LYS A 113 -9.33 10.25 9.85
CA LYS A 113 -10.37 9.98 8.84
C LYS A 113 -10.06 10.69 7.53
N ASN A 114 -9.79 12.00 7.59
CA ASN A 114 -9.52 12.81 6.40
C ASN A 114 -8.27 12.32 5.66
N PHE A 115 -7.24 11.88 6.39
CA PHE A 115 -6.04 11.29 5.81
C PHE A 115 -6.33 9.95 5.12
N LEU A 116 -7.14 9.08 5.73
CA LEU A 116 -7.55 7.83 5.13
C LEU A 116 -8.44 8.03 3.89
N GLU A 117 -9.36 8.99 3.91
CA GLU A 117 -10.15 9.38 2.74
C GLU A 117 -9.25 9.92 1.61
N PHE A 118 -8.25 10.74 1.95
CA PHE A 118 -7.24 11.19 1.00
C PHE A 118 -6.50 10.00 0.38
N LEU A 119 -6.00 9.05 1.18
CA LEU A 119 -5.28 7.89 0.69
C LEU A 119 -6.16 7.02 -0.21
N LEU A 120 -7.42 6.79 0.18
CA LEU A 120 -8.39 6.05 -0.62
C LEU A 120 -8.57 6.68 -2.01
N GLY A 121 -8.61 8.02 -2.08
CA GLY A 121 -8.67 8.77 -3.33
C GLY A 121 -7.39 8.71 -4.17
N LYS A 122 -6.24 8.36 -3.57
CA LYS A 122 -4.97 8.19 -4.28
C LYS A 122 -4.74 6.79 -4.79
N ILE A 123 -5.33 5.76 -4.16
CA ILE A 123 -5.17 4.36 -4.61
C ILE A 123 -5.92 4.18 -5.92
#